data_AF-A0A4Q2ZPH2-F1
#
_entry.id   AF-A0A4Q2ZPH2-F1
#
_cell.length_a   1.000
_cell.length_b   1.000
_cell.length_c   1.000
_cell.angle_alpha   90.00
_cell.angle_beta   90.00
_cell.angle_gamma   90.00
#
_symmetry.space_group_name_H-M   'P 1'
#
loop_
_entity.id
_entity.type
_entity.pdbx_description
1 polymer ?
#
loop_
_entity_poly.entity_id
_entity_poly.type
_entity_poly.pdbx_seq_one_letter_code
_entity_poly.pdbx_strand_id
1 'polypeptide(L)'
;MFPGKPERPYFESWLKRTRKQLAASGRLSEIALILSWEEGRTPQHWSTYLREVMEEETTPSLDLLTRIDAILARPVPTGIPVETPPLFGDSG
;
A
#
# COMPACT_ATOMS: atom_id res chain seq x y z
N MET A 1 33.41 12.71 10.85
CA MET A 1 32.40 12.28 11.85
C MET A 1 31.05 12.41 11.15
N PHE A 2 30.48 11.30 10.68
CA PHE A 2 29.14 11.32 10.09
C PHE A 2 28.17 11.70 11.21
N PRO A 3 27.31 12.72 11.06
CA PRO A 3 26.20 12.89 11.99
C PRO A 3 25.39 11.60 11.87
N GLY A 4 25.44 10.75 12.90
CA GLY A 4 24.67 9.53 12.96
C GLY A 4 23.23 9.86 12.60
N LYS A 5 22.64 9.09 11.67
CA LYS A 5 21.23 9.25 11.27
C LYS A 5 20.44 9.52 12.55
N PRO A 6 19.68 10.62 12.64
CA PRO A 6 18.86 10.86 13.82
C PRO A 6 18.01 9.61 14.03
N GLU A 7 18.17 8.96 15.18
CA GLU A 7 17.40 7.75 15.49
C GLU A 7 15.93 8.15 15.42
N ARG A 8 15.23 7.65 14.41
CA ARG A 8 13.79 7.81 14.25
C ARG A 8 13.16 6.46 14.57
N PRO A 9 13.17 6.02 15.84
CA PRO A 9 12.73 4.68 16.21
C PRO A 9 11.29 4.39 15.76
N TYR A 10 10.45 5.42 15.67
CA TYR A 10 9.10 5.35 15.10
C TYR A 10 9.10 5.04 13.61
N PHE A 11 9.94 5.71 12.82
CA PHE A 11 10.03 5.50 11.38
C PHE A 11 10.58 4.10 11.06
N GLU A 12 11.61 3.65 11.77
CA GLU A 12 12.17 2.31 11.60
C GLU A 12 11.16 1.21 11.95
N SER A 13 10.43 1.39 13.05
CA SER A 13 9.38 0.46 13.49
C SER A 13 8.24 0.40 12.47
N TRP A 14 7.82 1.56 11.96
CA TRP A 14 6.83 1.66 10.88
C TRP A 14 7.33 0.95 9.63
N LEU A 15 8.55 1.24 9.20
CA LEU A 15 9.15 0.68 7.98
C LEU A 15 9.23 -0.84 8.03
N LYS A 16 9.65 -1.41 9.17
CA LYS A 16 9.68 -2.85 9.39
C LYS A 16 8.30 -3.50 9.25
N ARG A 17 7.24 -2.83 9.73
CA ARG A 17 5.86 -3.31 9.60
C ARG A 17 5.36 -3.19 8.17
N THR A 18 5.55 -2.03 7.55
CA THR A 18 5.14 -1.73 6.17
C THR A 18 5.79 -2.69 5.18
N ARG A 19 7.09 -2.95 5.28
CA ARG A 19 7.79 -3.95 4.45
C ARG A 19 7.14 -5.33 4.54
N LYS A 20 6.74 -5.78 5.74
CA LYS A 20 6.05 -7.07 5.92
C LYS A 20 4.67 -7.09 5.26
N GLN A 21 3.90 -6.00 5.39
CA GLN A 21 2.57 -5.91 4.82
C GLN A 21 2.62 -5.83 3.28
N LEU A 22 3.60 -5.12 2.73
CA LEU A 22 3.79 -4.99 1.28
C LEU A 22 4.46 -6.20 0.62
N ALA A 23 5.05 -7.11 1.39
CA ALA A 23 5.70 -8.32 0.87
C ALA A 23 4.71 -9.31 0.23
N ALA A 24 3.41 -9.20 0.53
CA ALA A 24 2.39 -9.99 -0.15
C ALA A 24 2.33 -9.62 -1.64
N SER A 25 2.33 -10.64 -2.51
CA SER A 25 2.27 -10.44 -3.96
C SER A 25 1.07 -9.56 -4.34
N GLY A 26 1.31 -8.55 -5.17
CA GLY A 26 0.28 -7.61 -5.64
C GLY A 26 -0.10 -6.50 -4.66
N ARG A 27 0.23 -6.61 -3.36
CA ARG A 27 -0.14 -5.60 -2.36
C ARG A 27 0.50 -4.24 -2.64
N LEU A 28 1.77 -4.22 -3.05
CA LEU A 28 2.43 -2.98 -3.45
C LEU A 28 1.70 -2.28 -4.61
N SER A 29 1.30 -3.04 -5.63
CA SER A 29 0.57 -2.49 -6.78
C SER A 29 -0.82 -1.99 -6.39
N GLU A 30 -1.50 -2.69 -5.48
CA GLU A 30 -2.80 -2.27 -4.94
C GLU A 30 -2.70 -0.96 -4.17
N ILE A 31 -1.74 -0.84 -3.25
CA ILE A 31 -1.52 0.39 -2.47
C ILE A 31 -1.13 1.55 -3.39
N ALA A 32 -0.27 1.30 -4.38
CA ALA A 32 0.10 2.31 -5.36
C ALA A 32 -1.09 2.78 -6.20
N LEU A 33 -2.01 1.88 -6.54
CA LEU A 33 -3.27 2.24 -7.19
C LEU A 33 -4.12 3.13 -6.27
N ILE A 34 -4.34 2.74 -5.02
CA ILE A 34 -5.13 3.53 -4.06
C ILE A 34 -4.54 4.94 -3.88
N LEU A 35 -3.22 5.05 -3.70
CA LEU A 35 -2.53 6.34 -3.59
C LEU A 35 -2.68 7.20 -4.86
N SER A 36 -2.71 6.58 -6.05
CA SER A 36 -2.95 7.33 -7.29
C SER A 36 -4.32 8.01 -7.33
N TRP A 37 -5.34 7.35 -6.77
CA TRP A 37 -6.69 7.91 -6.66
C TRP A 37 -6.79 8.98 -5.58
N GLU A 38 -6.15 8.76 -4.44
CA GLU A 38 -6.29 9.64 -3.26
C GLU A 38 -5.36 10.87 -3.30
N GLU A 39 -4.14 10.72 -3.86
CA GLU A 39 -3.07 11.73 -3.80
C GLU A 39 -2.65 12.22 -5.20
N GLY A 40 -3.30 11.72 -6.26
CA GLY A 40 -2.96 12.00 -7.66
C GLY A 40 -1.70 11.26 -8.12
N ARG A 41 -1.16 11.62 -9.29
CA ARG A 41 -0.05 10.90 -9.98
C ARG A 41 -0.43 9.49 -10.42
N THR A 42 0.48 8.81 -11.11
CA THR A 42 0.22 7.49 -11.68
C THR A 42 0.50 6.36 -10.67
N PRO A 43 -0.14 5.19 -10.79
CA PRO A 43 0.19 4.01 -9.99
C PRO A 43 1.67 3.60 -10.12
N GLN A 44 2.29 3.82 -11.28
CA GLN A 44 3.71 3.54 -11.50
C GLN A 44 4.59 4.46 -10.65
N HIS A 45 4.26 5.75 -10.57
CA HIS A 45 4.97 6.69 -9.71
C HIS A 45 4.92 6.23 -8.25
N TRP A 46 3.74 5.89 -7.74
CA TRP A 46 3.59 5.42 -6.36
C TRP A 46 4.27 4.08 -6.10
N SER A 47 4.27 3.18 -7.08
CA SER A 47 4.99 1.90 -6.95
C SER A 47 6.49 2.12 -6.79
N THR A 48 7.08 3.02 -7.60
CA THR A 48 8.50 3.39 -7.49
C THR A 48 8.76 4.10 -6.17
N TYR A 49 7.93 5.08 -5.81
CA TYR A 49 8.07 5.83 -4.56
C TYR A 49 8.02 4.92 -3.32
N LEU A 50 7.07 3.98 -3.26
CA LEU A 50 6.97 3.02 -2.15
C LEU A 50 8.22 2.12 -2.07
N ARG A 51 8.84 1.77 -3.20
CA ARG A 51 10.12 1.04 -3.20
C ARG A 51 11.25 1.89 -2.65
N GLU A 52 11.38 3.14 -3.10
CA GLU A 52 12.38 4.08 -2.57
C GLU A 52 12.22 4.30 -1.06
N VAL A 53 10.98 4.37 -0.57
CA VAL A 53 10.70 4.43 0.88
C VAL A 53 11.13 3.14 1.58
N MET A 54 10.80 1.97 1.03
CA MET A 54 11.21 0.67 1.57
C MET A 54 12.72 0.44 1.52
N GLU A 55 13.43 1.07 0.58
CA GLU A 55 14.89 1.02 0.44
C GLU A 55 15.59 2.10 1.27
N GLU A 56 14.82 2.93 2.00
CA GLU A 56 15.32 4.06 2.80
C GLU A 56 16.01 5.16 1.97
N GLU A 57 15.80 5.16 0.65
CA GLU A 57 16.29 6.17 -0.31
C GLU A 57 15.46 7.46 -0.22
N THR A 58 14.22 7.36 0.27
CA THR A 58 13.34 8.51 0.52
C THR A 58 12.56 8.35 1.81
N THR A 59 12.35 9.46 2.52
CA THR A 59 11.46 9.51 3.68
C THR A 59 10.16 10.21 3.31
N PRO A 60 8.98 9.59 3.53
CA PRO A 60 7.70 10.27 3.32
C PRO A 60 7.48 11.40 4.32
N SER A 61 6.68 12.38 3.92
CA SER A 61 6.13 13.36 4.87
C SER A 61 5.28 12.64 5.92
N LEU A 62 5.08 13.28 7.08
CA LEU A 62 4.26 12.70 8.15
C LEU A 62 2.83 12.41 7.66
N ASP A 63 2.23 13.34 6.93
CA ASP A 63 0.87 13.18 6.39
C ASP A 63 0.76 11.97 5.46
N LEU A 64 1.73 11.81 4.55
CA LEU A 64 1.77 10.69 3.63
C LEU A 64 2.05 9.37 4.35
N LEU A 65 2.91 9.37 5.37
CA LEU A 65 3.15 8.21 6.22
C LEU A 65 1.86 7.75 6.90
N THR A 66 1.12 8.67 7.53
CA THR A 66 -0.16 8.38 8.17
C THR A 66 -1.20 7.88 7.17
N ARG A 67 -1.21 8.42 5.95
CA ARG A 67 -2.09 7.96 4.88
C ARG A 67 -1.79 6.52 4.46
N ILE A 68 -0.52 6.21 4.23
CA ILE A 68 -0.08 4.85 3.89
C ILE A 68 -0.46 3.88 5.02
N ASP A 69 -0.21 4.25 6.28
CA ASP A 69 -0.58 3.43 7.45
C ASP A 69 -2.10 3.19 7.50
N ALA A 70 -2.90 4.22 7.25
CA ALA A 70 -4.36 4.11 7.20
C ALA A 70 -4.84 3.16 6.09
N ILE A 71 -4.24 3.18 4.90
CA ILE A 71 -4.60 2.26 3.82
C ILE A 71 -4.21 0.83 4.18
N LEU A 72 -3.01 0.64 4.74
CA LEU A 72 -2.50 -0.68 5.14
C LEU A 72 -3.31 -1.31 6.28
N ALA A 73 -3.86 -0.50 7.17
CA ALA A 73 -4.73 -0.94 8.26
C ALA A 73 -6.13 -1.35 7.80
N ARG A 74 -6.56 -1.00 6.57
CA ARG A 74 -7.87 -1.41 6.06
C ARG A 74 -7.89 -2.93 5.85
N PRO A 75 -8.90 -3.64 6.37
CA PRO A 75 -9.08 -5.06 6.08
C PRO A 75 -9.28 -5.23 4.58
N VAL A 76 -8.55 -6.16 3.97
CA VAL A 76 -8.80 -6.56 2.57
C VAL A 76 -10.19 -7.18 2.53
N PRO A 77 -11.15 -6.65 1.75
CA PRO A 77 -12.47 -7.25 1.62
C PRO A 77 -12.29 -8.68 1.14
N THR A 78 -12.54 -9.65 2.02
CA THR A 78 -12.48 -11.06 1.67
C THR A 78 -13.80 -11.40 0.97
N GLY A 79 -13.76 -11.45 -0.35
CA GLY A 79 -14.86 -11.94 -1.17
C GLY A 79 -15.94 -10.89 -1.44
N ILE A 80 -15.94 -10.37 -2.67
CA ILE A 80 -17.23 -10.13 -3.33
C ILE A 80 -17.72 -11.55 -3.71
N PRO A 81 -18.82 -12.07 -3.14
CA PRO A 81 -19.42 -13.27 -3.72
C PRO A 81 -19.76 -12.90 -5.16
N VAL A 82 -19.13 -13.59 -6.12
CA VAL A 82 -19.54 -13.50 -7.51
C VAL A 82 -20.98 -14.01 -7.52
N GLU A 83 -21.93 -13.11 -7.66
CA GLU A 83 -23.32 -13.48 -7.83
C GLU A 83 -23.38 -14.15 -9.20
N THR A 84 -23.30 -15.47 -9.22
CA THR A 84 -23.51 -16.26 -10.44
C THR A 84 -24.90 -15.90 -10.94
N PRO A 85 -25.03 -15.27 -12.13
CA PRO A 85 -26.34 -14.95 -12.64
C PRO A 85 -27.13 -16.25 -12.81
N PRO A 86 -28.44 -16.27 -12.50
CA PRO A 86 -29.22 -17.47 -12.67
C PRO A 86 -29.14 -17.90 -14.13
N LEU A 87 -28.73 -19.14 -14.36
CA LEU A 87 -28.90 -19.81 -15.65
C LEU A 87 -30.39 -19.72 -15.97
N PHE A 88 -30.72 -18.87 -16.94
CA PHE A 88 -32.08 -18.77 -17.47
C PHE A 88 -32.51 -20.19 -17.81
N GLY A 89 -33.52 -20.65 -17.08
CA GLY A 89 -34.08 -21.98 -17.23
C GLY A 89 -34.53 -22.20 -18.67
N ASP A 90 -34.19 -23.38 -19.15
CA ASP A 90 -34.88 -24.09 -20.22
C ASP A 90 -36.39 -23.77 -20.17
N SER A 91 -36.86 -23.05 -21.18
CA SER A 91 -38.29 -22.95 -21.49
C SER A 91 -38.49 -23.72 -22.77
N GLY A 92 -39.35 -24.74 -22.68
CA GLY A 92 -39.60 -25.75 -23.71
C GLY A 92 -40.43 -25.30 -24.88
#